data_AF-A0A382ZIN6-F1
#
_entry.id   AF-A0A382ZIN6-F1
#
_cell.length_a   1.000
_cell.length_b   1.000
_cell.length_c   1.000
_cell.angle_alpha   90.00
_cell.angle_beta   90.00
_cell.angle_gamma   90.00
#
_symmetry.space_group_name_H-M   'P 1'
#
loop_
_entity.id
_entity.type
_entity.pdbx_description
1 polymer ?
#
loop_
_entity_poly.entity_id
_entity_poly.type
_entity_poly.pdbx_seq_one_letter_code
_entity_poly.pdbx_strand_id
1 'polypeptide(L)'
;MGRLPENIDETCGFLRDQPVPISRRTFLTGAAGGGLGLLTPTLSREAIADFLTGKIPSEVQGVGVPEGVVRLAFNENPLGASPRAIEAVFEHLSWMNRYDYTSTLLKEISKMHGLEIERFSRFDFKELGERHGIMLGVGTTELLQLLALTGLM
;
A
#
# COMPACT_ATOMS: atom_id res chain seq x y z
N MET A 1 49.04 3.79 5.39
CA MET A 1 47.70 3.16 5.28
C MET A 1 46.89 3.60 6.49
N GLY A 2 46.10 4.66 6.32
CA GLY A 2 45.28 5.24 7.37
C GLY A 2 44.01 4.44 7.59
N ARG A 3 43.65 4.20 8.86
CA ARG A 3 42.43 3.51 9.27
C ARG A 3 41.25 4.48 9.06
N LEU A 4 40.27 4.10 8.26
CA LEU A 4 39.00 4.85 8.14
C LEU A 4 38.22 4.69 9.45
N PRO A 5 37.61 5.76 9.99
CA PRO A 5 36.77 5.66 11.18
C PRO A 5 35.46 4.93 10.86
N GLU A 6 35.10 3.99 11.73
CA GLU A 6 34.04 2.99 11.55
C GLU A 6 32.66 3.43 12.05
N ASN A 7 32.47 4.66 12.52
CA ASN A 7 31.15 5.10 12.97
C ASN A 7 31.00 6.62 12.98
N ILE A 8 29.91 7.09 12.38
CA ILE A 8 29.55 8.51 12.25
C ILE A 8 28.82 9.04 13.51
N ASP A 9 28.60 8.18 14.51
CA ASP A 9 27.79 8.50 15.69
C ASP A 9 28.54 9.23 16.82
N GLU A 10 29.87 9.35 16.77
CA GLU A 10 30.65 9.91 17.89
C GLU A 10 30.61 11.45 18.00
N THR A 11 30.01 12.17 17.04
CA THR A 11 29.97 13.65 17.05
C THR A 11 28.71 14.27 17.66
N CYS A 12 27.70 13.48 18.04
CA CYS A 12 26.43 14.00 18.59
C CYS A 12 26.39 14.02 20.14
N GLY A 13 27.52 14.25 20.81
CA GLY A 13 27.60 14.29 22.28
C GLY A 13 27.03 15.55 22.96
N PHE A 14 26.55 16.54 22.21
CA PHE A 14 26.28 17.90 22.74
C PHE A 14 24.80 18.22 23.04
N LEU A 15 23.86 17.28 22.84
CA LEU A 15 22.43 17.49 23.08
C LEU A 15 21.81 16.35 23.93
N ARG A 16 22.40 16.06 25.09
CA ARG A 16 21.74 15.21 26.10
C ARG A 16 20.92 16.06 27.06
N ASP A 17 19.85 16.66 26.54
CA ASP A 17 18.66 16.83 27.36
C ASP A 17 18.13 15.41 27.55
N GLN A 18 18.16 14.85 28.77
CA GLN A 18 17.68 13.48 29.00
C GLN A 18 16.17 13.50 28.85
N PRO A 19 15.59 13.08 27.71
CA PRO A 19 14.14 13.06 27.58
C PRO A 19 13.70 11.93 28.49
N VAL A 20 12.82 12.20 29.46
CA VAL A 20 12.16 11.12 30.20
C VAL A 20 11.58 10.18 29.14
N PRO A 21 12.03 8.92 29.03
CA PRO A 21 11.60 8.05 27.96
C PRO A 21 10.19 7.59 28.30
N ILE A 22 9.20 8.44 28.03
CA ILE A 22 7.82 8.04 28.01
C ILE A 22 7.74 7.05 26.84
N SER A 23 7.78 5.77 27.17
CA SER A 23 7.59 4.71 26.18
C SER A 23 6.26 4.97 25.48
N ARG A 24 6.29 5.01 24.14
CA ARG A 24 5.09 5.15 23.31
C ARG A 24 4.01 4.14 23.73
N ARG A 25 4.44 2.94 24.15
CA ARG A 25 3.56 1.91 24.70
C ARG A 25 2.90 2.38 25.99
N THR A 26 3.66 2.86 26.97
CA THR A 26 3.10 3.34 28.25
C THR A 26 2.17 4.52 28.06
N PHE A 27 2.52 5.45 27.15
CA PHE A 27 1.66 6.57 26.79
C PHE A 27 0.34 6.10 26.15
N LEU A 28 0.41 5.24 25.14
CA LEU A 28 -0.77 4.71 24.46
C LEU A 28 -1.63 3.86 25.39
N THR A 29 -1.03 3.03 26.24
CA THR A 29 -1.75 2.25 27.25
C THR A 29 -2.44 3.15 28.27
N GLY A 30 -1.77 4.20 28.74
CA GLY A 30 -2.36 5.18 29.66
C GLY A 30 -3.50 5.99 29.04
N ALA A 31 -3.31 6.48 27.80
CA ALA A 31 -4.32 7.21 27.05
C ALA A 31 -5.54 6.34 26.73
N ALA A 32 -5.32 5.08 26.35
CA ALA A 32 -6.39 4.13 26.07
C ALA A 32 -7.18 3.77 27.35
N GLY A 33 -6.49 3.48 28.46
CA GLY A 33 -7.15 3.20 29.73
C GLY A 33 -7.95 4.39 30.27
N GLY A 34 -7.42 5.61 30.16
CA GLY A 34 -8.12 6.83 30.56
C GLY A 34 -9.30 7.19 29.64
N GLY A 35 -9.12 7.07 28.32
CA GLY A 35 -10.14 7.35 27.32
C GLY A 35 -11.29 6.35 27.33
N LEU A 36 -11.00 5.05 27.45
CA LEU A 36 -12.03 4.03 27.61
C LEU A 36 -12.83 4.22 28.89
N GLY A 37 -12.17 4.57 30.00
CA GLY A 37 -12.83 4.87 31.28
C GLY A 37 -13.94 5.92 31.13
N LEU A 38 -13.73 6.96 30.31
CA LEU A 38 -14.72 7.99 30.02
C LEU A 38 -15.85 7.51 29.07
N LEU A 39 -15.58 6.54 28.21
CA LEU A 39 -16.53 6.00 27.23
C LEU A 39 -17.26 4.75 27.72
N THR A 40 -16.91 4.21 28.89
CA THR A 40 -17.57 3.05 29.53
C THR A 40 -19.10 3.08 29.56
N PRO A 41 -19.81 4.22 29.76
CA PRO A 41 -21.28 4.21 29.72
C PRO A 41 -21.87 4.14 28.30
N THR A 42 -21.06 4.34 27.26
CA THR A 42 -21.50 4.38 25.85
C THR A 42 -21.06 3.17 25.03
N LEU A 43 -20.04 2.45 25.50
CA LEU A 43 -19.49 1.29 24.81
C LEU A 43 -20.06 0.00 25.40
N SER A 44 -20.35 -0.97 24.53
CA SER A 44 -20.73 -2.30 24.97
C SER A 44 -19.56 -2.96 25.71
N ARG A 45 -19.90 -3.86 26.64
CA ARG A 45 -18.91 -4.59 27.44
C ARG A 45 -18.00 -5.44 26.56
N GLU A 46 -18.53 -5.91 25.44
CA GLU A 46 -17.84 -6.67 24.40
C GLU A 46 -16.84 -5.78 23.64
N ALA A 47 -17.20 -4.55 23.28
CA ALA A 47 -16.28 -3.62 22.60
C ALA A 47 -15.12 -3.20 23.52
N ILE A 48 -15.39 -3.03 24.82
CA ILE A 48 -14.36 -2.77 25.82
C ILE A 48 -13.47 -4.01 25.98
N ALA A 49 -14.07 -5.21 26.03
CA ALA A 49 -13.31 -6.45 26.13
C ALA A 49 -12.41 -6.67 24.91
N ASP A 50 -12.92 -6.53 23.69
CA ASP A 50 -12.16 -6.70 22.44
C ASP A 50 -11.02 -5.68 22.30
N PHE A 51 -11.24 -4.44 22.77
CA PHE A 51 -10.18 -3.44 22.80
C PHE A 51 -9.11 -3.80 23.84
N LEU A 52 -9.51 -4.24 25.02
CA LEU A 52 -8.60 -4.57 26.12
C LEU A 52 -7.83 -5.86 25.88
N THR A 53 -8.44 -6.84 25.22
CA THR A 53 -7.76 -8.07 24.80
C THR A 53 -6.80 -7.75 23.67
N GLY A 54 -7.22 -6.93 22.70
CA GLY A 54 -6.44 -6.62 21.52
C GLY A 54 -6.13 -7.88 20.70
N LYS A 55 -5.71 -7.70 19.45
CA LYS A 55 -5.05 -8.79 18.73
C LYS A 55 -3.55 -8.65 18.88
N ILE A 56 -2.86 -9.72 19.23
CA ILE A 56 -1.40 -9.72 19.14
C ILE A 56 -1.01 -9.79 17.65
N PRO A 57 0.14 -9.21 17.25
CA PRO A 57 0.56 -9.21 15.85
C PRO A 57 0.56 -10.60 15.18
N SER A 58 0.81 -11.68 15.93
CA SER A 58 0.74 -13.05 15.42
C SER A 58 -0.67 -13.56 15.12
N GLU A 59 -1.72 -12.91 15.64
CA GLU A 59 -3.13 -13.24 15.34
C GLU A 59 -3.66 -12.53 14.09
N VAL A 60 -2.86 -11.65 13.49
CA VAL A 60 -3.22 -10.89 12.29
C VAL A 60 -2.28 -11.31 11.16
N GLN A 61 -2.80 -12.06 10.21
CA GLN A 61 -2.03 -12.61 9.11
C GLN A 61 -2.54 -12.07 7.76
N GLY A 62 -1.74 -11.22 7.13
CA GLY A 62 -1.95 -10.80 5.74
C GLY A 62 -1.36 -11.82 4.77
N VAL A 63 -1.97 -11.97 3.59
CA VAL A 63 -1.41 -12.82 2.52
C VAL A 63 -0.06 -12.26 2.07
N GLY A 64 0.98 -13.10 2.05
CA GLY A 64 2.33 -12.68 1.65
C GLY A 64 3.13 -11.88 2.70
N VAL A 65 2.61 -11.72 3.92
CA VAL A 65 3.30 -11.06 5.02
C VAL A 65 3.92 -12.11 5.96
N PRO A 66 5.16 -11.94 6.46
CA PRO A 66 5.73 -12.86 7.44
C PRO A 66 4.91 -12.97 8.73
N GLU A 67 4.90 -14.15 9.35
CA GLU A 67 4.21 -14.38 10.63
C GLU A 67 4.73 -13.44 11.73
N GLY A 68 3.82 -12.94 12.57
CA GLY A 68 4.14 -11.98 13.63
C GLY A 68 4.37 -10.55 13.15
N VAL A 69 4.29 -10.29 11.84
CA VAL A 69 4.39 -8.94 11.26
C VAL A 69 3.02 -8.50 10.77
N VAL A 70 2.59 -7.31 11.24
CA VAL A 70 1.37 -6.66 10.76
C VAL A 70 1.76 -5.47 9.89
N ARG A 71 1.50 -5.57 8.59
CA ARG A 71 1.83 -4.52 7.60
C ARG A 71 0.61 -3.68 7.26
N LEU A 72 0.58 -2.43 7.72
CA LEU A 72 -0.53 -1.49 7.51
C LEU A 72 -0.12 -0.22 6.76
N ALA A 73 1.14 -0.08 6.35
CA ALA A 73 1.69 1.17 5.86
C ALA A 73 1.44 1.46 4.36
N PHE A 74 1.01 0.47 3.58
CA PHE A 74 0.97 0.57 2.12
C PHE A 74 -0.44 0.58 1.51
N ASN A 75 -1.50 0.53 2.34
CA ASN A 75 -2.89 0.43 1.89
C ASN A 75 -3.17 -0.74 0.91
N GLU A 76 -2.39 -1.82 0.99
CA GLU A 76 -2.61 -3.02 0.19
C GLU A 76 -3.79 -3.84 0.71
N ASN A 77 -4.43 -4.62 -0.16
CA ASN A 77 -5.50 -5.54 0.25
C ASN A 77 -4.91 -6.68 1.10
N PRO A 78 -5.30 -6.82 2.39
CA PRO A 78 -4.74 -7.86 3.26
C PRO A 78 -5.11 -9.29 2.83
N LEU A 79 -6.17 -9.43 2.01
CA LEU A 79 -6.60 -10.72 1.45
C LEU A 79 -5.81 -11.11 0.19
N GLY A 80 -4.93 -10.24 -0.30
CA GLY A 80 -4.18 -10.45 -1.54
C GLY A 80 -5.02 -10.31 -2.80
N ALA A 81 -4.51 -10.86 -3.90
CA ALA A 81 -5.18 -10.87 -5.19
C ALA A 81 -6.31 -11.92 -5.26
N SER A 82 -7.23 -11.75 -6.20
CA SER A 82 -8.25 -12.77 -6.48
C SER A 82 -7.60 -14.11 -6.87
N PRO A 83 -8.12 -15.27 -6.41
CA PRO A 83 -7.61 -16.59 -6.81
C PRO A 83 -7.52 -16.76 -8.33
N ARG A 84 -8.51 -16.26 -9.09
CA ARG A 84 -8.51 -16.30 -10.56
C ARG A 84 -7.40 -15.47 -11.20
N ALA A 85 -7.01 -14.37 -10.55
CA ALA A 85 -5.89 -13.55 -11.01
C ALA A 85 -4.55 -14.28 -10.77
N ILE A 86 -4.42 -14.97 -9.63
CA ILE A 86 -3.26 -15.80 -9.32
C ILE A 86 -3.13 -16.94 -10.35
N GLU A 87 -4.22 -17.66 -10.61
CA GLU A 87 -4.29 -18.72 -11.64
C GLU A 87 -3.86 -18.21 -13.01
N ALA A 88 -4.42 -17.07 -13.48
CA ALA A 88 -4.09 -16.50 -14.78
C ALA A 88 -2.59 -16.15 -14.91
N VAL A 89 -1.98 -15.63 -13.84
CA VAL A 89 -0.52 -15.35 -13.82
C VAL A 89 0.27 -16.65 -13.95
N PHE A 90 -0.08 -17.70 -13.20
CA PHE A 90 0.60 -18.98 -13.30
C PHE A 90 0.48 -19.63 -14.69
N GLU A 91 -0.69 -19.54 -15.32
CA GLU A 91 -0.92 -20.05 -16.68
C GLU A 91 -0.03 -19.35 -17.73
N HIS A 92 0.33 -18.08 -17.50
CA HIS A 92 1.06 -17.25 -18.47
C HIS A 92 2.51 -17.00 -18.06
N LEU A 93 2.99 -17.63 -16.98
CA LEU A 93 4.30 -17.38 -16.37
C LEU A 93 5.46 -17.51 -17.37
N SER A 94 5.37 -18.45 -18.30
CA SER A 94 6.40 -18.74 -19.30
C SER A 94 6.59 -17.66 -20.37
N TRP A 95 5.66 -16.70 -20.49
CA TRP A 95 5.70 -15.64 -21.50
C TRP A 95 5.91 -14.24 -20.89
N MET A 96 6.01 -14.13 -19.56
CA MET A 96 6.12 -12.85 -18.85
C MET A 96 7.38 -12.03 -19.19
N ASN A 97 8.39 -12.65 -19.80
CA ASN A 97 9.59 -11.95 -20.26
C ASN A 97 9.40 -11.20 -21.59
N ARG A 98 8.20 -11.22 -22.17
CA ARG A 98 7.86 -10.52 -23.41
C ARG A 98 6.96 -9.35 -23.10
N TYR A 99 7.19 -8.22 -23.77
CA TYR A 99 6.24 -7.13 -23.77
C TYR A 99 4.90 -7.62 -24.31
N ASP A 100 3.84 -7.32 -23.57
CA ASP A 100 2.49 -7.53 -24.05
C ASP A 100 2.15 -6.44 -25.07
N TYR A 101 1.63 -6.87 -26.23
CA TYR A 101 1.14 -6.00 -27.30
C TYR A 101 -0.36 -6.21 -27.54
N THR A 102 -1.08 -6.77 -26.56
CA THR A 102 -2.53 -6.96 -26.61
C THR A 102 -3.29 -5.75 -26.07
N SER A 103 -4.55 -5.63 -26.49
CA SER A 103 -5.48 -4.61 -26.00
C SER A 103 -6.53 -5.21 -25.04
N THR A 104 -6.25 -6.40 -24.48
CA THR A 104 -7.23 -7.21 -23.76
C THR A 104 -7.70 -6.53 -22.47
N LEU A 105 -6.75 -6.04 -21.65
CA LEU A 105 -7.06 -5.36 -20.40
C LEU A 105 -7.91 -4.10 -20.65
N LEU A 106 -7.52 -3.30 -21.64
CA LEU A 106 -8.24 -2.11 -22.02
C LEU A 106 -9.69 -2.42 -22.46
N LYS A 107 -9.88 -3.47 -23.25
CA LYS A 107 -11.21 -3.91 -23.70
C LYS A 107 -12.12 -4.28 -22.53
N GLU A 108 -11.61 -5.04 -21.58
CA GLU A 108 -12.40 -5.45 -20.42
C GLU A 108 -12.70 -4.28 -19.46
N ILE A 109 -11.75 -3.35 -19.25
CA ILE A 109 -11.98 -2.11 -18.49
C ILE A 109 -13.09 -1.28 -19.16
N SER A 110 -13.01 -1.11 -20.47
CA SER A 110 -13.97 -0.31 -21.23
C SER A 110 -15.38 -0.89 -21.15
N LYS A 111 -15.49 -2.22 -21.28
CA LYS A 111 -16.75 -2.95 -21.09
C LYS A 111 -17.29 -2.80 -19.66
N MET A 112 -16.42 -2.87 -18.65
CA MET A 112 -16.80 -2.68 -17.24
C MET A 112 -17.38 -1.29 -16.98
N HIS A 113 -16.89 -0.27 -17.70
CA HIS A 113 -17.37 1.11 -17.59
C HIS A 113 -18.45 1.50 -18.62
N GLY A 114 -18.93 0.56 -19.44
CA GLY A 114 -19.96 0.82 -20.45
C GLY A 114 -19.52 1.76 -21.57
N LEU A 115 -18.22 1.79 -21.90
CA LEU A 115 -17.66 2.65 -22.92
C LEU A 115 -17.66 1.95 -24.28
N GLU A 116 -18.23 2.61 -25.28
CA GLU A 116 -18.21 2.15 -26.67
C GLU A 116 -16.90 2.58 -27.34
N ILE A 117 -16.03 1.61 -27.61
CA ILE A 117 -14.80 1.81 -28.35
C ILE A 117 -14.94 1.06 -29.67
N GLU A 118 -15.04 1.81 -30.76
CA GLU A 118 -15.22 1.28 -32.12
C GLU A 118 -14.05 0.40 -32.55
N ARG A 119 -12.82 0.72 -32.10
CA ARG A 119 -11.62 -0.03 -32.48
C ARG A 119 -10.59 -0.08 -31.35
N PHE A 120 -10.37 -1.28 -30.83
CA PHE A 120 -9.19 -1.56 -30.00
C PHE A 120 -7.98 -1.73 -30.92
N SER A 121 -7.32 -0.62 -31.25
CA SER A 121 -6.05 -0.64 -31.96
C SER A 121 -4.90 -0.76 -30.95
N ARG A 122 -3.92 -1.61 -31.28
CA ARG A 122 -2.76 -1.94 -30.44
C ARG A 122 -1.79 -0.76 -30.21
N PHE A 123 -1.98 0.33 -30.95
CA PHE A 123 -1.11 1.50 -30.93
C PHE A 123 -1.86 2.82 -30.77
N ASP A 124 -3.19 2.78 -30.56
CA ASP A 124 -4.01 4.00 -30.56
C ASP A 124 -4.36 4.48 -29.15
N PHE A 125 -3.37 4.43 -28.26
CA PHE A 125 -3.48 4.94 -26.89
C PHE A 125 -3.88 6.42 -26.86
N LYS A 126 -3.49 7.18 -27.91
CA LYS A 126 -3.85 8.58 -28.08
C LYS A 126 -5.34 8.75 -28.34
N GLU A 127 -5.91 8.05 -29.31
CA GLU A 127 -7.36 8.16 -29.61
C GLU A 127 -8.22 7.77 -28.40
N LEU A 128 -7.82 6.72 -27.67
CA LEU A 128 -8.50 6.28 -26.46
C LEU A 128 -8.43 7.30 -25.32
N GLY A 129 -7.25 7.88 -25.11
CA GLY A 129 -7.06 8.97 -24.15
C GLY A 129 -7.87 10.20 -24.53
N GLU A 130 -7.88 10.58 -25.81
CA GLU A 130 -8.59 11.77 -26.31
C GLU A 130 -10.12 11.61 -26.28
N ARG A 131 -10.65 10.44 -26.63
CA ARG A 131 -12.10 10.21 -26.71
C ARG A 131 -12.74 9.85 -25.37
N HIS A 132 -12.04 9.05 -24.56
CA HIS A 132 -12.63 8.43 -23.35
C HIS A 132 -11.87 8.75 -22.07
N GLY A 133 -10.74 9.45 -22.12
CA GLY A 133 -9.93 9.76 -20.94
C GLY A 133 -9.27 8.53 -20.30
N ILE A 134 -9.12 7.43 -21.04
CA ILE A 134 -8.48 6.21 -20.53
C ILE A 134 -7.02 6.17 -20.96
N MET A 135 -6.15 5.99 -19.98
CA MET A 135 -4.72 5.74 -20.18
C MET A 135 -4.28 4.59 -19.28
N LEU A 136 -3.47 3.68 -19.84
CA LEU A 136 -2.83 2.61 -19.08
C LEU A 136 -1.37 2.99 -18.80
N GLY A 137 -0.85 2.53 -17.66
CA GLY A 137 0.54 2.70 -17.25
C GLY A 137 0.95 1.61 -16.26
N VAL A 138 2.23 1.52 -15.96
CA VAL A 138 2.83 0.60 -14.98
C VAL A 138 2.67 1.18 -13.57
N GLY A 139 1.40 1.39 -13.18
CA GLY A 139 1.02 2.07 -11.95
C GLY A 139 0.74 3.57 -12.15
N THR A 140 -0.04 4.13 -11.22
CA THR A 140 -0.49 5.52 -11.30
C THR A 140 0.64 6.53 -11.10
N THR A 141 1.71 6.17 -10.40
CA THR A 141 2.90 7.03 -10.22
C THR A 141 3.54 7.43 -11.56
N GLU A 142 3.64 6.50 -12.51
CA GLU A 142 4.17 6.79 -13.85
C GLU A 142 3.29 7.83 -14.57
N LEU A 143 1.96 7.66 -14.52
CA LEU A 143 1.02 8.58 -15.14
C LEU A 143 1.11 9.98 -14.51
N LEU A 144 1.25 10.06 -13.20
CA LEU A 144 1.43 11.34 -12.49
C LEU A 144 2.74 12.02 -12.87
N GLN A 145 3.82 11.26 -13.01
CA GLN A 145 5.11 11.80 -13.46
C GLN A 145 5.02 12.33 -14.90
N LEU A 146 4.35 11.61 -15.80
CA LEU A 146 4.11 12.08 -17.17
C LEU A 146 3.31 13.37 -17.19
N LEU A 147 2.22 13.46 -16.42
CA LEU A 147 1.41 14.68 -16.31
C LEU A 147 2.19 15.86 -15.73
N ALA A 148 3.05 15.61 -14.74
CA ALA A 148 3.91 16.64 -14.17
C ALA A 148 4.92 17.17 -15.20
N LEU A 149 5.51 16.28 -16.01
CA LEU A 149 6.46 16.67 -17.06
C LEU A 149 5.78 17.47 -18.18
N THR A 150 4.58 17.09 -18.61
CA THR A 150 3.85 17.83 -19.65
C THR A 150 3.39 19.21 -19.19
N GLY A 151 3.04 19.37 -17.90
CA GLY A 151 2.67 20.67 -17.33
C GLY A 151 3.84 21.64 -17.12
N LEU A 152 5.09 21.17 -17.26
CA LEU A 152 6.30 21.99 -17.17
C LEU A 152 6.81 22.47 -18.55
N MET A 153 6.21 21.98 -19.64
CA MET A 153 6.51 22.37 -21.03
C MET A 153 5.54 23.44 -21.52
#